data_AF-A0A3P0X8V4-F1
#
_entry.id   AF-A0A3P0X8V4-F1
#
_cell.length_a   1.000
_cell.length_b   1.000
_cell.length_c   1.000
_cell.angle_alpha   90.00
_cell.angle_beta   90.00
_cell.angle_gamma   90.00
#
_symmetry.space_group_name_H-M   'P 1'
#
loop_
_entity.id
_entity.type
_entity.pdbx_description
1 polymer ?
#
loop_
_entity_poly.entity_id
_entity_poly.type
_entity_poly.pdbx_seq_one_letter_code
_entity_poly.pdbx_strand_id
1 'polypeptide(L)'
;MSTPSTNRVRTTLETQFPTLTSELQLIPRWSVAAASLAFVTMLYTFWVIVPEHRHHQLPFGLRLYFALSWSALSALYMLMVGYVCRDTKRRGMRARLWIIVCLVLPGGIGSVLYFLLRQPLITLCPACGSRVQMEYHFCPQCAYQISASCARCYNTMSVTDRFCITCGQDRSHEVLPQRLYAFPEEV
;
A
#
# COMPACT_ATOMS: atom_id res chain seq x y z
N MET A 1 -4.57 23.49 43.18
CA MET A 1 -3.56 22.49 42.78
C MET A 1 -4.31 21.37 42.06
N SER A 2 -4.47 21.50 40.76
CA SER A 2 -5.30 20.62 39.92
C SER A 2 -4.40 19.98 38.88
N THR A 3 -4.35 18.66 38.87
CA THR A 3 -3.65 17.83 37.88
C THR A 3 -4.54 17.60 36.66
N PRO A 4 -4.09 17.93 35.43
CA PRO A 4 -4.67 17.33 34.24
C PRO A 4 -3.58 16.94 33.23
N SER A 5 -3.22 15.65 33.14
CA SER A 5 -2.37 15.19 32.01
C SER A 5 -2.44 13.71 31.66
N THR A 6 -3.35 12.92 32.23
CA THR A 6 -3.43 11.46 31.97
C THR A 6 -4.43 11.04 30.89
N ASN A 7 -5.33 11.94 30.45
CA ASN A 7 -6.39 11.58 29.49
C ASN A 7 -6.00 11.72 28.00
N ARG A 8 -4.90 12.41 27.66
CA ARG A 8 -4.51 12.65 26.26
C ARG A 8 -3.81 11.44 25.60
N VAL A 9 -3.21 10.55 26.40
CA VAL A 9 -2.45 9.39 25.88
C VAL A 9 -3.35 8.19 25.58
N ARG A 10 -4.53 8.11 26.22
CA ARG A 10 -5.45 6.98 26.02
C ARG A 10 -6.18 7.03 24.67
N THR A 11 -6.48 8.23 24.17
CA THR A 11 -7.23 8.46 22.93
C THR A 11 -6.46 8.15 21.65
N THR A 12 -5.12 8.18 21.67
CA THR A 12 -4.29 7.84 20.49
C THR A 12 -4.11 6.35 20.28
N LEU A 13 -4.30 5.50 21.30
CA LEU A 13 -4.14 4.05 21.14
C LEU A 13 -5.38 3.43 20.46
N GLU A 14 -6.59 3.84 20.83
CA GLU A 14 -7.82 3.25 20.28
C GLU A 14 -8.09 3.63 18.81
N THR A 15 -7.58 4.77 18.33
CA THR A 15 -7.69 5.16 16.91
C THR A 15 -6.67 4.45 16.00
N GLN A 16 -5.58 3.93 16.57
CA GLN A 16 -4.52 3.24 15.81
C GLN A 16 -4.78 1.73 15.61
N PHE A 17 -5.46 1.04 16.53
CA PHE A 17 -5.80 -0.39 16.36
C PHE A 17 -6.81 -0.72 15.23
N PRO A 18 -7.89 0.05 14.99
CA PRO A 18 -8.83 -0.22 13.89
C PRO A 18 -8.24 0.09 12.51
N THR A 19 -7.34 1.07 12.41
CA THR A 19 -6.64 1.38 11.15
C THR A 19 -5.61 0.30 10.82
N LEU A 20 -4.84 -0.18 11.79
CA LEU A 20 -3.80 -1.18 11.56
C LEU A 20 -4.35 -2.56 11.15
N THR A 21 -5.53 -2.95 11.64
CA THR A 21 -6.23 -4.17 11.17
C THR A 21 -6.78 -4.03 9.75
N SER A 22 -7.22 -2.83 9.37
CA SER A 22 -7.64 -2.50 8.00
C SER A 22 -6.45 -2.51 7.01
N GLU A 23 -5.28 -2.05 7.46
CA GLU A 23 -4.02 -2.11 6.72
C GLU A 23 -3.43 -3.54 6.67
N LEU A 24 -3.60 -4.37 7.72
CA LEU A 24 -3.24 -5.79 7.68
C LEU A 24 -4.15 -6.62 6.76
N GLN A 25 -5.43 -6.24 6.61
CA GLN A 25 -6.33 -6.81 5.60
C GLN A 25 -5.92 -6.51 4.16
N LEU A 26 -4.97 -5.59 3.96
CA LEU A 26 -4.41 -5.33 2.64
C LEU A 26 -3.60 -6.52 2.11
N ILE A 27 -3.01 -7.32 2.99
CA ILE A 27 -2.20 -8.49 2.64
C ILE A 27 -3.15 -9.69 2.45
N PRO A 28 -3.29 -10.24 1.22
CA PRO A 28 -4.20 -11.34 0.97
C PRO A 28 -3.79 -12.58 1.78
N ARG A 29 -4.74 -13.21 2.48
CA ARG A 29 -4.52 -14.44 3.28
C ARG A 29 -3.81 -15.55 2.50
N TRP A 30 -4.08 -15.65 1.20
CA TRP A 30 -3.40 -16.58 0.28
C TRP A 30 -1.90 -16.34 0.16
N SER A 31 -1.44 -15.08 0.22
CA SER A 31 -0.01 -14.75 0.20
C SER A 31 0.69 -15.17 1.48
N VAL A 32 0.03 -14.95 2.62
CA VAL A 32 0.56 -15.38 3.93
C VAL A 32 0.68 -16.91 3.98
N ALA A 33 -0.33 -17.62 3.50
CA ALA A 33 -0.29 -19.07 3.38
C ALA A 33 0.86 -19.53 2.47
N ALA A 34 1.02 -18.93 1.28
CA ALA A 34 2.12 -19.26 0.37
C ALA A 34 3.51 -18.97 0.96
N ALA A 35 3.67 -17.85 1.66
CA ALA A 35 4.92 -17.50 2.36
C ALA A 35 5.24 -18.50 3.48
N SER A 36 4.24 -18.90 4.28
CA SER A 36 4.44 -19.93 5.32
C SER A 36 4.81 -21.29 4.71
N LEU A 37 4.16 -21.69 3.61
CA LEU A 37 4.46 -22.95 2.93
C LEU A 37 5.89 -22.95 2.38
N ALA A 38 6.30 -21.87 1.70
CA ALA A 38 7.65 -21.75 1.15
C ALA A 38 8.72 -21.76 2.25
N PHE A 39 8.47 -21.06 3.36
CA PHE A 39 9.35 -21.03 4.53
C PHE A 39 9.51 -22.43 5.15
N VAL A 40 8.40 -23.12 5.41
CA VAL A 40 8.42 -24.48 5.98
C VAL A 40 9.08 -25.48 5.03
N THR A 41 8.81 -25.38 3.72
CA THR A 41 9.40 -26.28 2.71
C THR A 41 10.92 -26.12 2.63
N MET A 42 11.42 -24.87 2.66
CA MET A 42 12.86 -24.60 2.65
C MET A 42 13.54 -25.05 3.95
N LEU A 43 12.94 -24.79 5.11
CA LEU A 43 13.45 -25.30 6.39
C LEU A 43 13.48 -26.84 6.41
N TYR A 44 12.41 -27.50 5.96
CA TYR A 44 12.30 -28.95 5.90
C TYR A 44 13.37 -29.57 5.00
N THR A 45 13.55 -29.05 3.79
CA THR A 45 14.57 -29.53 2.85
C THR A 45 15.95 -29.41 3.48
N PHE A 46 16.21 -28.29 4.14
CA PHE A 46 17.50 -28.03 4.74
C PHE A 46 17.75 -28.83 6.01
N TRP A 47 16.73 -29.21 6.77
CA TRP A 47 16.84 -30.04 7.97
C TRP A 47 16.89 -31.54 7.65
N VAL A 48 16.11 -32.04 6.68
CA VAL A 48 15.88 -33.48 6.43
C VAL A 48 16.66 -34.05 5.25
N ILE A 49 16.83 -33.31 4.14
CA ILE A 49 17.48 -33.83 2.91
C ILE A 49 19.00 -33.63 2.92
N VAL A 50 19.47 -32.50 3.45
CA VAL A 50 20.91 -32.19 3.51
C VAL A 50 21.75 -33.12 4.42
N PRO A 51 21.28 -33.62 5.59
CA PRO A 51 22.07 -34.55 6.39
C PRO A 51 22.22 -35.93 5.72
N GLU A 52 21.24 -36.34 4.92
CA GLU A 52 21.21 -37.65 4.26
C GLU A 52 22.25 -37.78 3.13
N HIS A 53 22.78 -36.66 2.60
CA HIS A 53 23.52 -36.66 1.34
C HIS A 53 24.98 -36.23 1.41
N ARG A 54 25.51 -35.71 2.53
CA ARG A 54 26.93 -35.32 2.61
C ARG A 54 27.61 -35.67 3.92
N HIS A 55 28.55 -36.61 3.84
CA HIS A 55 29.52 -36.95 4.89
C HIS A 55 30.61 -35.89 5.15
N HIS A 56 30.55 -34.70 4.52
CA HIS A 56 31.51 -33.62 4.75
C HIS A 56 30.90 -32.56 5.66
N GLN A 57 31.44 -32.45 6.89
CA GLN A 57 30.87 -31.70 8.00
C GLN A 57 30.96 -30.19 7.78
N LEU A 58 29.98 -29.61 7.08
CA LEU A 58 29.72 -28.18 7.18
C LEU A 58 29.30 -27.88 8.64
N PRO A 59 29.91 -26.88 9.31
CA PRO A 59 29.60 -26.58 10.70
C PRO A 59 28.12 -26.21 10.86
N PHE A 60 27.49 -26.70 11.93
CA PHE A 60 26.04 -26.55 12.18
C PHE A 60 25.55 -25.10 12.09
N GLY A 61 26.37 -24.13 12.54
CA GLY A 61 26.04 -22.70 12.47
C GLY A 61 25.91 -22.18 11.04
N LEU A 62 26.79 -22.60 10.14
CA LEU A 62 26.75 -22.20 8.73
C LEU A 62 25.53 -22.81 8.02
N ARG A 63 25.19 -24.07 8.36
CA ARG A 63 23.94 -24.69 7.92
C ARG A 63 22.74 -23.82 8.33
N LEU A 64 22.60 -23.52 9.61
CA LEU A 64 21.48 -22.75 10.13
C LEU A 64 21.39 -21.36 9.50
N TYR A 65 22.52 -20.70 9.29
CA TYR A 65 22.59 -19.40 8.63
C TYR A 65 22.03 -19.45 7.20
N PHE A 66 22.46 -20.41 6.38
CA PHE A 66 21.94 -20.54 5.02
C PHE A 66 20.45 -20.92 4.99
N ALA A 67 20.01 -21.78 5.91
CA ALA A 67 18.61 -22.15 6.03
C ALA A 67 17.72 -20.93 6.34
N LEU A 68 18.10 -20.14 7.36
CA LEU A 68 17.34 -18.99 7.80
C LEU A 68 17.34 -17.86 6.78
N SER A 69 18.50 -17.55 6.20
CA SER A 69 18.62 -16.49 5.19
C SER A 69 17.79 -16.79 3.94
N TRP A 70 17.87 -18.03 3.41
CA TRP A 70 17.11 -18.41 2.21
C TRP A 70 15.60 -18.49 2.48
N SER A 71 15.21 -19.00 3.65
CA SER A 71 13.80 -19.10 4.03
C SER A 71 13.19 -17.71 4.25
N ALA A 72 13.92 -16.80 4.91
CA ALA A 72 13.50 -15.42 5.10
C ALA A 72 13.36 -14.68 3.76
N LEU A 73 14.32 -14.85 2.85
CA LEU A 73 14.28 -14.25 1.52
C LEU A 73 13.07 -14.76 0.71
N SER A 74 12.81 -16.07 0.75
CA SER A 74 11.67 -16.68 0.06
C SER A 74 10.33 -16.16 0.61
N ALA A 75 10.19 -16.09 1.94
CA ALA A 75 8.99 -15.55 2.58
C ALA A 75 8.76 -14.07 2.21
N LEU A 76 9.81 -13.25 2.27
CA LEU A 76 9.74 -11.85 1.86
C LEU A 76 9.33 -11.69 0.40
N TYR A 77 9.88 -12.51 -0.49
CA TYR A 77 9.54 -12.49 -1.91
C TYR A 77 8.07 -12.88 -2.14
N MET A 78 7.56 -13.93 -1.49
CA MET A 78 6.16 -14.34 -1.61
C MET A 78 5.19 -13.25 -1.10
N LEU A 79 5.53 -12.58 0.01
CA LEU A 79 4.77 -11.44 0.50
C LEU A 79 4.73 -10.29 -0.50
N MET A 80 5.88 -9.97 -1.13
CA MET A 80 5.96 -8.96 -2.19
C MET A 80 5.10 -9.32 -3.40
N VAL A 81 5.12 -10.57 -3.86
CA VAL A 81 4.26 -11.03 -4.96
C VAL A 81 2.77 -10.85 -4.59
N GLY A 82 2.38 -11.25 -3.38
CA GLY A 82 1.02 -11.06 -2.89
C GLY A 82 0.58 -9.59 -2.79
N TYR A 83 1.50 -8.69 -2.44
CA TYR A 83 1.26 -7.25 -2.46
C TYR A 83 0.96 -6.76 -3.90
N VAL A 84 1.78 -7.16 -4.87
CA VAL A 84 1.59 -6.79 -6.30
C VAL A 84 0.27 -7.33 -6.84
N CYS A 85 -0.13 -8.56 -6.47
CA CYS A 85 -1.44 -9.13 -6.82
C CYS A 85 -2.62 -8.25 -6.39
N ARG A 86 -2.51 -7.56 -5.24
CA ARG A 86 -3.56 -6.68 -4.71
C ARG A 86 -3.49 -5.28 -5.32
N ASP A 87 -2.28 -4.74 -5.49
CA ASP A 87 -2.07 -3.39 -6.03
C ASP A 87 -2.50 -3.30 -7.51
N THR A 88 -2.21 -4.33 -8.31
CA THR A 88 -2.65 -4.40 -9.73
C THR A 88 -4.17 -4.36 -9.89
N LYS A 89 -4.93 -4.98 -8.96
CA LYS A 89 -6.40 -4.93 -8.97
C LYS A 89 -6.95 -3.53 -8.73
N ARG A 90 -6.28 -2.73 -7.88
CA ARG A 90 -6.69 -1.34 -7.60
C ARG A 90 -6.43 -0.41 -8.79
N ARG A 91 -5.36 -0.68 -9.55
CA ARG A 91 -4.92 0.14 -10.69
C ARG A 91 -5.60 -0.23 -12.01
N GLY A 92 -6.52 -1.20 -12.02
CA GLY A 92 -7.26 -1.60 -13.23
C GLY A 92 -6.40 -2.25 -14.34
N MET A 93 -5.13 -2.56 -14.07
CA MET A 93 -4.25 -3.27 -15.00
C MET A 93 -4.58 -4.77 -15.01
N ARG A 94 -4.23 -5.48 -16.09
CA ARG A 94 -4.40 -6.94 -16.20
C ARG A 94 -3.55 -7.67 -15.15
N ALA A 95 -4.11 -7.88 -13.96
CA ALA A 95 -3.41 -8.46 -12.80
C ALA A 95 -2.68 -9.76 -13.12
N ARG A 96 -3.28 -10.64 -13.92
CA ARG A 96 -2.68 -11.92 -14.32
C ARG A 96 -1.33 -11.77 -15.03
N LEU A 97 -1.19 -10.79 -15.92
CA LEU A 97 0.06 -10.57 -16.66
C LEU A 97 1.18 -10.15 -15.72
N TRP A 98 0.90 -9.22 -14.81
CA TRP A 98 1.88 -8.76 -13.82
C TRP A 98 2.28 -9.85 -12.82
N ILE A 99 1.34 -10.70 -12.42
CA ILE A 99 1.64 -11.85 -11.56
C ILE A 99 2.57 -12.84 -12.28
N ILE A 100 2.29 -13.14 -13.56
CA ILE A 100 3.15 -14.00 -14.37
C ILE A 100 4.55 -13.39 -14.52
N VAL A 101 4.65 -12.09 -14.81
CA VAL A 101 5.95 -11.39 -14.89
C VAL A 101 6.71 -11.48 -13.57
N CYS A 102 6.06 -11.22 -12.44
CA CYS A 102 6.67 -11.35 -11.12
C CYS A 102 7.13 -12.77 -10.82
N LEU A 103 6.38 -13.80 -11.26
CA LEU A 103 6.70 -15.21 -11.03
C LEU A 103 7.82 -15.73 -11.94
N VAL A 104 7.84 -15.31 -13.21
CA VAL A 104 8.82 -15.75 -14.22
C VAL A 104 10.19 -15.11 -14.02
N LEU A 105 10.23 -13.90 -13.47
CA LEU A 105 11.46 -13.18 -13.15
C LEU A 105 11.81 -13.35 -11.65
N PRO A 106 12.57 -14.41 -11.28
CA PRO A 106 12.95 -14.66 -9.90
C PRO A 106 13.88 -13.55 -9.36
N GLY A 107 14.04 -13.51 -8.04
CA GLY A 107 14.94 -12.55 -7.38
C GLY A 107 14.37 -11.13 -7.23
N GLY A 108 13.05 -10.96 -7.37
CA GLY A 108 12.39 -9.67 -7.16
C GLY A 108 12.46 -8.70 -8.33
N ILE A 109 13.13 -9.08 -9.43
CA ILE A 109 13.26 -8.24 -10.65
C ILE A 109 11.88 -7.84 -11.19
N GLY A 110 10.93 -8.78 -11.23
CA GLY A 110 9.56 -8.48 -11.68
C GLY A 110 8.82 -7.49 -10.77
N SER A 111 9.06 -7.54 -9.45
CA SER A 111 8.50 -6.57 -8.50
C SER A 111 9.11 -5.18 -8.68
N VAL A 112 10.42 -5.08 -8.90
CA VAL A 112 11.10 -3.80 -9.20
C VAL A 112 10.57 -3.20 -10.50
N LEU A 113 10.45 -4.01 -11.55
CA LEU A 113 9.87 -3.60 -12.83
C LEU A 113 8.42 -3.10 -12.65
N TYR A 114 7.63 -3.76 -11.82
CA TYR A 114 6.27 -3.32 -11.48
C TYR A 114 6.25 -1.92 -10.85
N PHE A 115 7.14 -1.63 -9.89
CA PHE A 115 7.21 -0.32 -9.27
C PHE A 115 7.64 0.78 -10.25
N LEU A 116 8.54 0.48 -11.19
CA LEU A 116 8.97 1.42 -12.23
C LEU A 116 7.86 1.74 -13.23
N LEU A 117 7.06 0.76 -13.63
CA LEU A 117 5.96 0.93 -14.60
C LEU A 117 4.60 1.20 -13.94
N ARG A 118 4.59 1.56 -12.66
CA ARG A 118 3.38 1.67 -11.86
C ARG A 118 2.51 2.83 -12.36
N GLN A 119 1.38 2.52 -12.99
CA GLN A 119 0.40 3.50 -13.45
C GLN A 119 -0.37 4.12 -12.29
N PRO A 120 -0.84 5.37 -12.40
CA PRO A 120 -1.60 6.04 -11.33
C PRO A 120 -2.90 5.33 -10.94
N LEU A 121 -3.42 5.64 -9.76
CA LEU A 121 -4.68 5.05 -9.28
C LEU A 121 -5.86 5.55 -10.13
N ILE A 122 -6.74 4.63 -10.50
CA ILE A 122 -7.98 4.93 -11.23
C ILE A 122 -9.11 5.03 -10.22
N THR A 123 -9.83 6.15 -10.23
CA THR A 123 -11.04 6.37 -9.44
C THR A 123 -12.25 6.55 -10.36
N LEU A 124 -13.44 6.40 -9.81
CA LEU A 124 -14.69 6.63 -10.53
C LEU A 124 -15.18 8.04 -10.22
N CYS A 125 -15.58 8.79 -11.23
CA CYS A 125 -16.21 10.08 -11.03
C CYS A 125 -17.55 9.90 -10.30
N PRO A 126 -17.82 10.63 -9.19
CA PRO A 126 -19.07 10.49 -8.45
C PRO A 126 -20.29 11.04 -9.20
N ALA A 127 -20.09 11.93 -10.18
CA ALA A 127 -21.17 12.53 -10.96
C ALA A 127 -21.59 11.66 -12.16
N CYS A 128 -20.63 11.19 -12.96
CA CYS A 128 -20.91 10.48 -14.22
C CYS A 128 -20.50 8.99 -14.23
N GLY A 129 -19.77 8.52 -13.21
CA GLY A 129 -19.28 7.14 -13.15
C GLY A 129 -18.13 6.81 -14.11
N SER A 130 -17.61 7.77 -14.88
CA SER A 130 -16.47 7.52 -15.78
C SER A 130 -15.18 7.22 -14.99
N ARG A 131 -14.30 6.40 -15.56
CA ARG A 131 -12.96 6.13 -15.01
C ARG A 131 -12.06 7.34 -15.23
N VAL A 132 -11.53 7.91 -14.15
CA VAL A 132 -10.63 9.08 -14.19
C VAL A 132 -9.38 8.75 -13.38
N GLN A 133 -8.21 9.24 -13.81
CA GLN A 133 -6.98 9.10 -13.05
C GLN A 133 -6.97 10.12 -11.91
N MET A 134 -6.37 9.76 -10.78
CA MET A 134 -6.38 10.60 -9.56
C MET A 134 -5.60 11.91 -9.72
N GLU A 135 -4.75 12.02 -10.74
CA GLU A 135 -3.96 13.23 -11.02
C GLU A 135 -4.76 14.33 -11.74
N TYR A 136 -5.95 14.02 -12.28
CA TYR A 136 -6.78 15.04 -12.92
C TYR A 136 -7.57 15.86 -11.90
N HIS A 137 -7.75 17.15 -12.19
CA HIS A 137 -8.56 18.06 -11.38
C HIS A 137 -10.05 18.02 -11.74
N PHE A 138 -10.32 17.86 -13.02
CA PHE A 138 -11.66 17.86 -13.59
C PHE A 138 -11.88 16.58 -14.39
N CYS A 139 -13.10 16.07 -14.34
CA CYS A 139 -13.49 14.95 -15.19
C CYS A 139 -13.58 15.40 -16.65
N PRO A 140 -12.91 14.72 -17.61
CA PRO A 140 -12.95 15.09 -19.03
C PRO A 140 -14.30 14.82 -19.70
N GLN A 141 -15.22 14.10 -19.05
CA GLN A 141 -16.53 13.75 -19.62
C GLN A 141 -17.66 14.65 -19.13
N CYS A 142 -17.61 15.10 -17.87
CA CYS A 142 -18.70 15.89 -17.27
C CYS A 142 -18.25 17.20 -16.62
N ALA A 143 -16.96 17.56 -16.72
CA ALA A 143 -16.36 18.73 -16.08
C ALA A 143 -16.51 18.80 -14.55
N TYR A 144 -16.92 17.70 -13.89
CA TYR A 144 -17.02 17.63 -12.44
C TYR A 144 -15.63 17.73 -11.80
N GLN A 145 -15.49 18.58 -10.77
CA GLN A 145 -14.25 18.77 -10.02
C GLN A 145 -14.03 17.60 -9.05
N ILE A 146 -13.00 16.79 -9.33
CA ILE A 146 -12.66 15.59 -8.54
C ILE A 146 -11.59 15.85 -7.48
N SER A 147 -10.75 16.88 -7.65
CA SER A 147 -9.79 17.33 -6.65
C SER A 147 -9.85 18.84 -6.44
N ALA A 148 -9.60 19.30 -5.22
CA ALA A 148 -9.56 20.72 -4.92
C ALA A 148 -8.36 21.38 -5.62
N SER A 149 -8.62 22.41 -6.41
CA SER A 149 -7.63 23.17 -7.16
C SER A 149 -7.88 24.66 -6.98
N CYS A 150 -6.85 25.49 -7.02
CA CYS A 150 -7.00 26.94 -6.93
C CYS A 150 -7.60 27.55 -8.22
N ALA A 151 -8.58 28.46 -8.14
CA ALA A 151 -9.19 29.12 -9.30
C ALA A 151 -8.27 30.13 -9.99
N ARG A 152 -7.25 30.64 -9.28
CA ARG A 152 -6.30 31.61 -9.83
C ARG A 152 -5.11 30.92 -10.51
N CYS A 153 -4.48 29.97 -9.83
CA CYS A 153 -3.24 29.34 -10.29
C CYS A 153 -3.38 27.88 -10.70
N TYR A 154 -4.58 27.28 -10.59
CA TYR A 154 -4.89 25.88 -10.94
C TYR A 154 -4.01 24.81 -10.29
N ASN A 155 -3.31 25.15 -9.20
CA ASN A 155 -2.50 24.18 -8.47
C ASN A 155 -3.37 23.29 -7.56
N THR A 156 -2.94 22.04 -7.34
CA THR A 156 -3.53 21.12 -6.35
C THR A 156 -3.47 21.73 -4.95
N MET A 157 -4.57 21.66 -4.19
CA MET A 157 -4.61 22.13 -2.80
C MET A 157 -5.32 21.11 -1.91
N SER A 158 -5.02 21.12 -0.60
CA SER A 158 -5.86 20.39 0.34
C SER A 158 -7.22 21.07 0.41
N VAL A 159 -8.25 20.26 0.65
CA VAL A 159 -9.62 20.74 0.76
C VAL A 159 -9.85 21.56 2.04
N THR A 160 -8.97 21.40 3.02
CA THR A 160 -8.95 22.13 4.30
C THR A 160 -8.14 23.42 4.24
N ASP A 161 -7.39 23.69 3.15
CA ASP A 161 -6.50 24.84 3.08
C ASP A 161 -7.29 26.13 2.78
N ARG A 162 -7.25 27.10 3.70
CA ARG A 162 -7.90 28.41 3.52
C ARG A 162 -7.20 29.29 2.48
N PHE A 163 -5.88 29.17 2.36
CA PHE A 163 -5.05 29.94 1.44
C PHE A 163 -4.24 29.01 0.54
N CYS A 164 -4.10 29.36 -0.74
CA CYS A 164 -3.24 28.61 -1.63
C CYS A 164 -1.75 28.79 -1.26
N ILE A 165 -1.03 27.68 -1.05
CA ILE A 165 0.41 27.68 -0.74
C ILE A 165 1.30 28.31 -1.82
N THR A 166 0.82 28.37 -3.06
CA THR A 166 1.60 28.87 -4.20
C THR A 166 1.30 30.32 -4.53
N CYS A 167 0.02 30.73 -4.51
CA CYS A 167 -0.39 32.08 -4.94
C CYS A 167 -0.96 32.96 -3.83
N GLY A 168 -1.16 32.43 -2.61
CA GLY A 168 -1.70 33.18 -1.48
C GLY A 168 -3.18 33.57 -1.58
N GLN A 169 -3.90 33.06 -2.60
CA GLN A 169 -5.32 33.37 -2.79
C GLN A 169 -6.18 32.77 -1.67
N ASP A 170 -7.03 33.60 -1.04
CA ASP A 170 -8.04 33.18 -0.06
C ASP A 170 -9.20 32.45 -0.75
N ARG A 171 -9.62 31.32 -0.18
CA ARG A 171 -10.70 30.45 -0.67
C ARG A 171 -11.95 30.46 0.21
N SER A 172 -12.00 31.27 1.27
CA SER A 172 -13.08 31.31 2.27
C SER A 172 -14.48 31.60 1.72
N HIS A 173 -14.59 32.10 0.49
CA HIS A 173 -15.86 32.41 -0.16
C HIS A 173 -16.27 31.43 -1.28
N GLU A 174 -15.47 30.39 -1.58
CA GLU A 174 -15.85 29.38 -2.57
C GLU A 174 -16.64 28.23 -1.93
N VAL A 175 -17.77 27.89 -2.55
CA VAL A 175 -18.62 26.77 -2.14
C VAL A 175 -17.84 25.47 -2.30
N LEU A 176 -17.30 24.97 -1.19
CA LEU A 176 -16.67 23.66 -1.13
C LEU A 176 -17.69 22.59 -1.54
N PRO A 177 -17.27 21.54 -2.27
CA PRO A 177 -18.17 20.47 -2.66
C PRO A 177 -18.81 19.85 -1.40
N GLN A 178 -20.12 19.59 -1.44
CA GLN A 178 -20.96 19.23 -0.27
C GLN A 178 -20.43 18.08 0.61
N ARG A 179 -19.43 17.32 0.16
CA ARG A 179 -18.79 16.24 0.90
C ARG A 179 -17.97 16.70 2.11
N LEU A 180 -17.58 17.98 2.22
CA LEU A 180 -16.85 18.47 3.41
C LEU A 180 -17.73 18.76 4.61
N TYR A 181 -19.02 19.01 4.40
CA TYR A 181 -19.95 19.19 5.52
C TYR A 181 -20.18 17.89 6.33
N ALA A 182 -19.63 16.75 5.88
CA ALA A 182 -19.61 15.51 6.64
C ALA A 182 -18.64 15.52 7.84
N PHE A 183 -17.71 16.49 7.90
CA PHE A 183 -16.80 16.69 9.02
C PHE A 183 -16.92 18.14 9.52
N PRO A 184 -17.94 18.49 10.31
CA PRO A 184 -17.99 19.79 10.94
C PRO A 184 -16.75 19.96 11.84
N GLU A 185 -16.02 21.06 11.65
CA GLU A 185 -15.00 21.52 12.61
C GLU A 185 -15.70 21.79 13.94
N GLU A 186 -15.49 20.91 14.92
CA GLU A 186 -15.83 21.20 16.32
C GLU A 186 -14.90 22.33 16.79
N VAL A 187 -15.49 23.51 16.99
CA VAL A 187 -14.85 24.75 17.50
C VAL A 187 -14.72 24.70 19.01
#